data_AF-A0A951EHA5-F1
#
_entry.id   AF-A0A951EHA5-F1
#
_cell.length_a   1.000
_cell.length_b   1.000
_cell.length_c   1.000
_cell.angle_alpha   90.00
_cell.angle_beta   90.00
_cell.angle_gamma   90.00
#
_symmetry.space_group_name_H-M   'P 1'
#
loop_
_entity.id
_entity.type
_entity.pdbx_description
1 polymer ?
#
loop_
_entity_poly.entity_id
_entity_poly.type
_entity_poly.pdbx_seq_one_letter_code
_entity_poly.pdbx_strand_id
1 'polypeptide(L)'
;MTSRPDRLIVDCLQYCNYSEAVFRQLHAGGVAAIHVTIAYHEDFRETIANIVRWNGWFERFGDLIFPGRQAEDVRRAHAEGR
;
A
#
# COMPACT_ATOMS: atom_id res chain seq x y z
N MET A 1 17.56 11.82 22.58
CA MET A 1 16.88 10.93 21.62
C MET A 1 16.17 11.81 20.62
N THR A 2 16.89 12.27 19.59
CA THR A 2 16.32 13.19 18.59
C THR A 2 15.29 12.41 17.78
N SER A 3 14.02 12.82 17.87
CA SER A 3 12.97 12.30 17.00
C SER A 3 13.43 12.47 15.57
N ARG A 4 13.47 11.38 14.80
CA ARG A 4 13.63 11.48 13.35
C ARG A 4 12.58 12.49 12.85
N PRO A 5 12.92 13.40 11.92
CA PRO A 5 11.89 14.21 11.27
C PRO A 5 10.81 13.28 10.72
N ASP A 6 9.57 13.76 10.70
CA ASP A 6 8.38 13.02 10.29
C ASP A 6 8.59 12.50 8.85
N ARG A 7 9.17 11.30 8.73
CA ARG A 7 9.76 10.82 7.49
C ARG A 7 8.72 9.97 6.79
N LEU A 8 8.15 10.54 5.73
CA LEU A 8 7.32 9.79 4.79
C LEU A 8 8.21 8.88 3.94
N ILE A 9 8.10 7.57 4.15
CA ILE A 9 8.77 6.58 3.31
C ILE A 9 7.80 6.15 2.21
N VAL A 10 8.20 6.33 0.96
CA VAL A 10 7.43 5.90 -0.22
C VAL A 10 8.27 4.93 -1.04
N ASP A 11 7.70 3.77 -1.33
CA ASP A 11 8.27 2.81 -2.28
C ASP A 11 7.56 2.96 -3.64
N CYS A 12 8.30 3.33 -4.68
CA CYS A 12 7.74 3.63 -5.99
C CYS A 12 7.65 2.42 -6.93
N LEU A 13 8.02 1.21 -6.50
CA LEU A 13 7.95 0.03 -7.36
C LEU A 13 7.88 -1.26 -6.51
N GLN A 14 6.67 -1.68 -6.14
CA GLN A 14 6.51 -2.89 -5.33
C GLN A 14 5.64 -3.95 -6.00
N TYR A 15 6.21 -5.16 -6.12
CA TYR A 15 5.54 -6.35 -6.65
C TYR A 15 5.95 -7.55 -5.80
N CYS A 16 5.02 -8.03 -4.98
CA CYS A 16 5.23 -9.20 -4.13
C CYS A 16 3.92 -9.97 -3.95
N ASN A 17 4.01 -11.14 -3.31
CA ASN A 17 2.82 -11.90 -2.94
C ASN A 17 2.16 -11.27 -1.70
N TYR A 18 1.36 -10.22 -1.92
CA TYR A 18 0.71 -9.45 -0.87
C TYR A 18 -0.21 -10.32 0.00
N SER A 19 -0.20 -10.00 1.30
CA SER A 19 -1.02 -10.64 2.33
C SER A 19 -1.13 -9.70 3.52
N GLU A 20 -2.02 -10.00 4.47
CA GLU A 20 -2.12 -9.25 5.73
C GLU A 20 -0.76 -9.12 6.45
N ALA A 21 0.02 -10.20 6.46
CA ALA A 21 1.35 -10.19 7.07
C ALA A 21 2.28 -9.16 6.41
N VAL A 22 2.24 -9.03 5.09
CA VAL A 22 3.01 -8.02 4.35
C VAL A 22 2.53 -6.61 4.70
N PHE A 23 1.22 -6.37 4.78
CA PHE A 23 0.67 -5.06 5.16
C PHE A 23 1.13 -4.65 6.57
N ARG A 24 1.09 -5.58 7.53
CA ARG A 24 1.60 -5.34 8.89
C ARG A 24 3.11 -5.09 8.93
N GLN A 25 3.89 -5.77 8.07
CA GLN A 25 5.33 -5.52 7.95
C GLN A 25 5.63 -4.14 7.37
N LEU A 26 4.89 -3.70 6.34
CA LEU A 26 5.02 -2.36 5.76
C LEU A 26 4.71 -1.28 6.81
N HIS A 27 3.63 -1.48 7.57
CA HIS A 27 3.26 -0.61 8.68
C HIS A 27 4.36 -0.57 9.77
N ALA A 28 4.84 -1.74 10.22
CA ALA A 28 5.92 -1.81 11.21
C ALA A 28 7.24 -1.20 10.71
N GLY A 29 7.46 -1.21 9.39
CA GLY A 29 8.58 -0.54 8.73
C GLY A 29 8.41 0.97 8.56
N GLY A 30 7.25 1.54 8.88
CA GLY A 30 6.94 2.96 8.71
C GLY A 30 6.80 3.39 7.25
N VAL A 31 6.41 2.47 6.37
CA VAL A 31 6.15 2.79 4.95
C VAL A 31 4.78 3.48 4.85
N ALA A 32 4.77 4.72 4.36
CA ALA A 32 3.57 5.54 4.24
C ALA A 32 2.83 5.33 2.90
N ALA A 33 3.53 4.89 1.85
CA ALA A 33 2.88 4.55 0.59
C ALA A 33 3.74 3.60 -0.23
N ILE A 34 3.05 2.77 -1.02
CA ILE A 34 3.66 1.93 -2.05
C ILE A 34 2.96 2.15 -3.39
N HIS A 35 3.71 2.19 -4.47
CA HIS A 35 3.18 2.06 -5.82
C HIS A 35 3.22 0.58 -6.21
N VAL A 36 2.05 -0.05 -6.21
CA VAL A 36 1.88 -1.46 -6.53
C VAL A 36 1.92 -1.67 -8.04
N THR A 37 2.81 -2.54 -8.51
CA THR A 37 2.70 -3.05 -9.89
C THR A 37 1.57 -4.07 -9.96
N ILE A 38 0.56 -3.81 -10.79
CA ILE A 38 -0.64 -4.65 -10.87
C ILE A 38 -0.63 -5.65 -12.04
N ALA A 39 0.24 -5.44 -13.02
CA ALA A 39 0.40 -6.31 -14.19
C ALA A 39 1.81 -6.12 -14.81
N TYR A 40 2.38 -7.23 -15.28
CA TYR A 40 3.58 -7.31 -16.11
C TYR A 40 3.30 -8.03 -17.43
N HIS A 41 2.76 -9.23 -17.34
CA HIS A 41 2.50 -10.12 -18.47
C HIS A 41 1.02 -10.52 -18.57
N GLU A 42 0.23 -10.12 -17.59
CA GLU A 42 -1.20 -10.37 -17.49
C GLU A 42 -1.96 -9.76 -18.66
N ASP A 43 -2.96 -10.49 -19.13
CA ASP A 43 -3.93 -9.97 -20.09
C ASP A 43 -4.96 -9.04 -19.41
N PHE A 44 -5.94 -8.56 -20.19
CA PHE A 44 -6.98 -7.70 -19.66
C PHE A 44 -7.79 -8.35 -18.53
N ARG A 45 -8.24 -9.60 -18.70
CA ARG A 45 -9.10 -10.26 -17.70
C ARG A 45 -8.33 -10.53 -16.41
N GLU A 46 -7.07 -10.93 -16.53
CA GLU A 46 -6.17 -11.16 -15.40
C GLU A 46 -5.86 -9.85 -14.66
N THR A 47 -5.60 -8.76 -15.39
CA THR A 47 -5.42 -7.42 -14.79
C THR A 47 -6.66 -6.97 -14.02
N ILE A 48 -7.86 -7.15 -14.59
CA ILE A 48 -9.12 -6.85 -13.90
C ILE A 48 -9.27 -7.72 -12.64
N ALA A 49 -8.91 -9.01 -12.71
CA ALA A 49 -8.96 -9.89 -11.54
C ALA A 49 -8.02 -9.41 -10.41
N ASN A 50 -6.84 -8.88 -10.76
CA ASN A 50 -5.93 -8.27 -9.78
C ASN A 50 -6.54 -7.00 -9.14
N ILE A 51 -7.21 -6.15 -9.92
CA ILE A 51 -7.93 -4.97 -9.39
C ILE A 51 -9.04 -5.39 -8.42
N VAL A 52 -9.84 -6.41 -8.79
CA VAL A 52 -10.91 -6.94 -7.92
C VAL A 52 -10.33 -7.49 -6.61
N ARG A 53 -9.19 -8.18 -6.68
CA ARG A 53 -8.49 -8.67 -5.48
C ARG A 53 -8.07 -7.52 -4.56
N TRP A 54 -7.51 -6.45 -5.12
CA TRP A 54 -7.15 -5.24 -4.36
C TRP A 54 -8.35 -4.57 -3.72
N ASN A 55 -9.48 -4.46 -4.42
CA ASN A 55 -10.71 -3.93 -3.83
C ASN A 55 -11.14 -4.75 -2.61
N GLY A 56 -11.10 -6.09 -2.71
CA GLY A 56 -11.41 -6.97 -1.58
C GLY A 56 -10.42 -6.82 -0.42
N TRP A 57 -9.14 -6.52 -0.68
CA TRP A 57 -8.17 -6.22 0.37
C TRP A 57 -8.40 -4.87 1.02
N PHE A 58 -8.76 -3.83 0.28
CA PHE A 58 -9.12 -2.53 0.87
C PHE A 58 -10.35 -2.64 1.78
N GLU A 59 -11.32 -3.48 1.43
CA GLU A 59 -12.48 -3.75 2.29
C GLU A 59 -12.11 -4.54 3.55
N ARG A 60 -11.31 -5.61 3.38
CA ARG A 60 -10.97 -6.53 4.48
C ARG A 60 -9.94 -5.98 5.45
N PHE A 61 -8.98 -5.21 4.97
CA PHE A 61 -7.83 -4.69 5.72
C PHE A 61 -7.83 -3.17 5.73
N GLY A 62 -9.01 -2.57 5.77
CA GLY A 62 -9.18 -1.11 5.80
C GLY A 62 -8.51 -0.46 7.00
N ASP A 63 -8.24 -1.19 8.09
CA ASP A 63 -7.44 -0.74 9.23
C ASP A 63 -5.93 -0.69 8.97
N LEU A 64 -5.46 -1.27 7.85
CA LEU A 64 -4.04 -1.35 7.49
C LEU A 64 -3.67 -0.66 6.18
N ILE A 65 -4.59 -0.59 5.22
CA ILE A 65 -4.35 -0.04 3.88
C ILE A 65 -5.59 0.65 3.29
N PHE A 66 -5.37 1.54 2.33
CA PHE A 66 -6.43 2.13 1.49
C PHE A 66 -5.86 2.60 0.13
N PRO A 67 -6.71 2.83 -0.89
CA PRO A 67 -6.23 3.30 -2.19
C PRO A 67 -5.78 4.77 -2.10
N GLY A 68 -4.50 5.02 -2.37
CA GLY A 68 -3.95 6.38 -2.55
C GLY A 68 -4.10 6.89 -3.99
N ARG A 69 -4.46 8.16 -4.15
CA ARG A 69 -4.67 8.83 -5.45
C ARG A 69 -3.88 10.13 -5.58
N GLN A 70 -3.54 10.77 -4.46
CA GLN A 70 -2.88 12.06 -4.41
C GLN A 70 -1.87 12.14 -3.26
N ALA A 71 -1.02 13.18 -3.25
CA ALA A 71 0.03 13.32 -2.26
C ALA A 71 -0.50 13.46 -0.81
N GLU A 72 -1.71 13.99 -0.65
CA GLU A 72 -2.38 14.09 0.64
C GLU A 72 -2.66 12.71 1.24
N ASP A 73 -2.90 11.69 0.41
CA ASP A 73 -3.15 10.34 0.89
C ASP A 73 -1.91 9.76 1.56
N VAL A 74 -0.69 10.06 1.07
CA VAL A 74 0.56 9.62 1.72
C VAL A 74 0.69 10.22 3.12
N ARG A 75 0.37 11.52 3.26
CA ARG A 75 0.38 12.20 4.57
C ARG A 75 -0.66 11.60 5.51
N ARG A 76 -1.85 11.31 4.98
CA ARG A 76 -2.95 10.69 5.71
C ARG A 76 -2.59 9.29 6.19
N ALA A 77 -2.02 8.45 5.32
CA ALA A 77 -1.59 7.10 5.65
C ALA A 77 -0.58 7.12 6.82
N HIS A 78 0.43 7.99 6.74
CA HIS A 78 1.38 8.17 7.84
C HIS A 78 0.72 8.63 9.15
N ALA A 79 -0.20 9.59 9.09
CA ALA A 79 -0.87 10.13 10.27
C ALA A 79 -1.86 9.13 10.91
N GLU A 80 -2.54 8.33 10.11
CA GLU A 80 -3.50 7.31 10.57
C GLU A 80 -2.84 5.96 10.86
N GLY A 81 -1.59 5.76 10.46
CA GLY A 81 -0.90 4.48 10.57
C GLY A 81 -1.49 3.42 9.62
N ARG A 82 -1.75 3.79 8.37
CA ARG A 82 -2.40 2.96 7.34
C ARG A 82 -1.70 3.10 5.99
#